data_AF-A0A0P6Y3S1-F1
#
_entry.id   AF-A0A0P6Y3S1-F1
#
_cell.length_a   1.000
_cell.length_b   1.000
_cell.length_c   1.000
_cell.angle_alpha   90.00
_cell.angle_beta   90.00
_cell.angle_gamma   90.00
#
_symmetry.space_group_name_H-M   'P 1'
#
loop_
_entity.id
_entity.type
_entity.pdbx_description
1 polymer ?
#
loop_
_entity_poly.entity_id
_entity_poly.type
_entity_poly.pdbx_seq_one_letter_code
_entity_poly.pdbx_strand_id
1 'polypeptide(L)' 'MGDSLEVNGGVTLQIRLPRPAECRLIKDGQVIKIWRRQEVCAWITQEPGVYRVECYLPYLGQQRGWIFSNPIYLKAAQG' A
#
# COMPACT_ATOMS: atom_id res chain seq x y z
N MET A 1 4.43 15.37 -3.69
CA MET A 1 3.47 15.56 -2.58
C MET A 1 2.91 14.19 -2.20
N GLY A 2 2.89 13.88 -0.91
CA GLY A 2 2.43 12.62 -0.30
C GLY A 2 2.10 12.88 1.17
N ASP A 3 1.65 11.87 1.91
CA ASP A 3 1.27 12.05 3.32
C ASP A 3 2.39 11.63 4.27
N SER A 4 2.49 12.22 5.46
CA SER A 4 3.53 11.90 6.45
C SER A 4 2.94 11.71 7.83
N LEU A 5 3.32 10.61 8.49
CA LEU A 5 2.84 10.26 9.83
C LEU A 5 4.01 9.78 10.70
N GLU A 6 3.97 10.12 11.99
CA GLU A 6 4.86 9.54 13.00
C GLU A 6 4.28 8.23 13.55
N VAL A 7 5.12 7.21 13.69
CA VAL A 7 4.72 5.90 14.20
C VAL A 7 4.83 5.87 15.72
N ASN A 8 3.70 6.07 16.42
CA ASN A 8 3.59 5.95 17.88
C ASN A 8 2.82 4.67 18.28
N GLY A 9 3.50 3.52 18.30
CA GLY A 9 2.91 2.24 18.74
C GLY A 9 2.25 1.38 17.66
N GLY A 10 2.21 1.86 16.41
CA GLY A 10 1.75 1.10 15.24
C GLY A 10 0.75 1.88 14.38
N VAL A 11 0.87 1.75 13.07
CA VAL A 11 0.02 2.41 12.07
C VAL A 11 -0.72 1.34 11.28
N THR A 12 -2.00 1.58 11.03
CA THR A 12 -2.80 0.73 10.13
C THR A 12 -2.93 1.42 8.78
N LEU A 13 -2.33 0.83 7.75
CA LEU A 13 -2.53 1.22 6.36
C LEU A 13 -3.81 0.56 5.85
N GLN A 14 -4.81 1.38 5.51
CA GLN A 14 -6.08 0.92 4.95
C GLN A 14 -6.16 1.24 3.47
N ILE A 15 -6.52 0.24 2.66
CA ILE A 15 -6.68 0.38 1.21
C ILE A 15 -8.11 -0.02 0.86
N ARG A 16 -8.82 0.88 0.15
CA ARG A 16 -10.14 0.63 -0.40
C ARG A 16 -10.09 0.89 -1.90
N LEU A 17 -10.36 -0.15 -2.67
CA LEU A 17 -10.35 -0.13 -4.12
C LEU A 17 -11.78 0.03 -4.65
N PRO A 18 -11.97 0.60 -5.84
CA PRO A 18 -13.31 0.69 -6.45
C PRO A 18 -13.92 -0.66 -6.85
N ARG A 19 -13.10 -1.72 -6.95
CA ARG A 19 -13.51 -3.10 -7.24
C ARG A 19 -12.41 -4.10 -6.89
N PRO A 20 -12.71 -5.42 -6.84
CA PRO A 20 -11.70 -6.45 -6.60
C PRO A 20 -10.56 -6.42 -7.63
N ALA A 21 -9.32 -6.31 -7.15
CA ALA A 21 -8.12 -6.27 -7.98
C ALA A 21 -6.95 -7.04 -7.32
N GLU A 22 -5.85 -7.22 -8.05
CA GLU A 22 -4.57 -7.53 -7.40
C GLU A 22 -4.02 -6.24 -6.81
N CYS A 23 -3.77 -6.21 -5.51
CA CYS A 23 -3.22 -5.07 -4.78
C CYS A 23 -1.85 -5.46 -4.21
N ARG A 24 -0.82 -4.68 -4.53
CA ARG A 24 0.55 -4.87 -4.04
C ARG A 24 0.90 -3.73 -3.09
N LEU A 25 1.18 -4.05 -1.83
CA LEU A 25 1.78 -3.10 -0.89
C LEU A 25 3.29 -3.12 -1.07
N ILE A 26 3.84 -1.93 -1.27
CA ILE A 26 5.25 -1.70 -1.50
C ILE A 26 5.79 -0.86 -0.33
N LYS A 27 6.92 -1.28 0.22
CA LYS A 27 7.73 -0.53 1.19
C LYS A 27 9.12 -0.34 0.60
N ASP A 28 9.57 0.90 0.50
CA ASP A 28 10.92 1.27 0.03
C ASP A 28 11.30 0.61 -1.32
N GLY A 29 10.33 0.55 -2.24
CA GLY A 29 10.49 -0.04 -3.57
C GLY A 29 10.34 -1.56 -3.64
N GLN A 30 10.17 -2.25 -2.51
CA GLN A 30 9.98 -3.70 -2.46
C GLN A 30 8.54 -4.09 -2.16
N VAL A 31 8.03 -5.10 -2.86
CA VAL A 31 6.69 -5.65 -2.58
C VAL A 31 6.76 -6.47 -1.30
N ILE A 32 6.06 -6.01 -0.25
CA ILE A 32 6.00 -6.70 1.04
C ILE A 32 4.72 -7.51 1.23
N LYS A 33 3.67 -7.20 0.46
CA LYS A 33 2.40 -7.95 0.50
C LYS A 33 1.67 -7.87 -0.83
N ILE A 34 1.04 -8.98 -1.21
CA ILE A 34 0.12 -9.05 -2.35
C ILE A 34 -1.22 -9.61 -1.85
N TRP A 35 -2.31 -8.89 -2.13
CA TRP A 35 -3.67 -9.40 -2.03
C TRP A 35 -4.23 -9.62 -3.44
N ARG A 36 -4.87 -10.76 -3.67
CA ARG A 36 -5.46 -11.09 -4.98
C ARG A 36 -6.97 -11.03 -4.90
N ARG A 37 -7.60 -10.34 -5.87
CA ARG A 37 -9.06 -10.19 -5.99
C ARG A 37 -9.68 -9.64 -4.70
N GLN A 38 -9.08 -8.59 -4.13
CA GLN A 38 -9.58 -7.93 -2.93
C GLN A 38 -9.96 -6.48 -3.24
N GLU A 39 -10.98 -6.01 -2.53
CA GLU A 39 -11.45 -4.62 -2.59
C GLU A 39 -11.00 -3.82 -1.37
N VAL A 40 -10.96 -4.46 -0.19
CA VAL A 40 -10.51 -3.84 1.06
C VAL A 40 -9.31 -4.61 1.59
N CYS A 41 -8.21 -3.90 1.87
CA CYS A 41 -7.00 -4.47 2.43
C CYS A 41 -6.56 -3.65 3.66
N ALA A 42 -5.94 -4.31 4.63
CA ALA A 42 -5.36 -3.66 5.79
C ALA A 42 -3.98 -4.25 6.09
N TRP A 43 -3.05 -3.40 6.51
CA TRP A 43 -1.73 -3.79 6.96
C TRP A 43 -1.33 -2.99 8.19
N ILE A 44 -0.95 -3.67 9.27
CA ILE A 44 -0.47 -3.04 10.50
C ILE A 44 1.05 -3.08 10.47
N THR A 45 1.69 -1.93 10.66
CA THR A 45 3.15 -1.81 10.68
C THR A 45 3.61 -0.87 11.79
N GLN A 46 4.75 -1.19 12.39
CA GLN A 46 5.50 -0.28 13.27
C GLN A 46 6.78 0.23 12.59
N GLU A 47 7.05 -0.25 11.38
CA GLU A 47 8.29 0.07 10.69
C GLU A 47 8.16 1.42 9.98
N PRO A 48 9.14 2.32 10.15
CA PRO A 48 9.24 3.50 9.30
C PRO A 48 9.60 3.10 7.87
N GLY A 49 9.34 4.00 6.92
CA GLY A 49 9.63 3.79 5.51
C GLY A 49 8.62 4.48 4.60
N VAL A 50 8.82 4.31 3.31
CA VAL A 50 7.94 4.85 2.26
C VAL A 50 7.01 3.76 1.77
N TYR A 51 5.72 3.91 2.05
CA TYR A 51 4.69 2.95 1.66
C TYR A 51 3.90 3.46 0.48
N ARG A 52 3.57 2.59 -0.47
CA ARG A 52 2.59 2.87 -1.52
C ARG A 52 1.89 1.59 -1.95
N VAL A 53 0.81 1.73 -2.70
CA VAL A 53 0.15 0.60 -3.33
C VAL A 53 0.11 0.70 -4.84
N GLU A 54 0.22 -0.46 -5.47
CA GLU A 54 0.01 -0.63 -6.90
C GLU A 54 -1.06 -1.69 -7.12
N CYS A 55 -2.05 -1.36 -7.93
CA CYS A 55 -3.16 -2.23 -8.21
C CYS A 55 -3.20 -2.59 -9.69
N TYR A 56 -3.49 -3.85 -9.95
CA TYR A 56 -3.50 -4.43 -11.29
C TYR A 56 -4.82 -5.14 -11.56
N LEU A 57 -5.28 -5.02 -12.80
CA LEU A 57 -6.47 -5.69 -13.30
C LEU A 57 -6.10 -6.66 -14.42
N PRO A 58 -6.75 -7.84 -14.47
CA PRO A 58 -6.62 -8.72 -15.63
C PRO A 58 -7.35 -8.09 -16.82
N TYR A 59 -6.64 -7.92 -17.93
CA TYR A 59 -7.19 -7.46 -19.20
C TYR A 59 -6.47 -8.17 -20.36
N LEU A 60 -7.23 -8.87 -21.20
CA LEU A 60 -6.73 -9.65 -22.34
C LEU A 60 -5.57 -10.61 -21.97
N GLY A 61 -5.76 -11.38 -20.89
CA GLY A 61 -4.77 -12.36 -20.42
C GLY A 61 -3.53 -11.77 -19.75
N GLN A 62 -3.45 -10.45 -19.58
CA GLN A 62 -2.31 -9.77 -18.96
C GLN A 62 -2.74 -8.94 -17.74
N GLN A 63 -1.83 -8.75 -16.79
CA GLN A 63 -2.03 -7.81 -15.69
C GLN A 63 -1.70 -6.39 -16.17
N ARG A 64 -2.68 -5.49 -16.11
CA ARG A 64 -2.53 -4.08 -16.48
C ARG A 64 -2.53 -3.23 -15.22
N GLY A 65 -1.57 -2.31 -15.12
CA GLY A 65 -1.54 -1.32 -14.05
C GLY A 65 -2.80 -0.47 -14.09
N TRP A 66 -3.41 -0.24 -12.93
CA TRP A 66 -4.68 0.47 -12.80
C TRP A 66 -4.60 1.65 -11.84
N ILE A 67 -4.18 1.41 -10.60
CA ILE A 67 -4.08 2.45 -9.57
C ILE A 67 -2.68 2.41 -8.97
N PHE A 68 -2.02 3.55 -8.94
CA PHE A 68 -0.72 3.74 -8.29
C PHE A 68 -0.92 4.86 -7.27
N SER A 69 -0.82 4.54 -5.99
CA SER A 69 -1.03 5.56 -4.95
C SER A 69 0.19 6.48 -4.84
N ASN A 70 -0.06 7.68 -4.32
CA ASN A 70 1.01 8.49 -3.78
C ASN A 70 1.69 7.78 -2.59
N PRO A 71 2.97 8.07 -2.33
CA PRO A 71 3.66 7.53 -1.16
C PRO A 71 3.11 8.10 0.14
N ILE A 72 3.09 7.26 1.17
CA ILE A 72 2.88 7.59 2.57
C ILE A 72 4.21 7.37 3.30
N TYR A 73 4.72 8.43 3.91
CA TYR A 73 5.97 8.42 4.65
C TYR A 73 5.69 8.16 6.13
N LEU A 74 6.09 6.99 6.61
CA LEU A 74 6.07 6.69 8.04
C LEU A 74 7.43 7.03 8.64
N LYS A 75 7.45 7.99 9.57
CA LYS A 75 8.66 8.41 10.29
C LYS A 75 8.69 7.74 11.66
N ALA A 76 9.89 7.39 12.13
CA ALA A 76 10.06 6.95 13.50
C ALA A 76 9.67 8.11 14.45
N ALA A 77 8.93 7.80 15.51
CA ALA A 77 8.69 8.77 16.56
C ALA A 77 10.04 9.17 17.18
N GLN A 78 10.28 10.48 17.29
CA GLN A 78 11.42 10.99 18.04
C GLN A 78 11.05 10.89 19.52
N GLY A 79 11.84 10.11 20.27
CA GLY A 79 11.73 10.01 21.72
C GLY A 79 12.21 11.27 22.44
#